data_AF-A0A6B0RX35-F1
#
_entry.id   AF-A0A6B0RX35-F1
#
_cell.length_a   1.000
_cell.length_b   1.000
_cell.length_c   1.000
_cell.angle_alpha   90.00
_cell.angle_beta   90.00
_cell.angle_gamma   90.00
#
_symmetry.space_group_name_H-M   'P 1'
#
loop_
_entity.id
_entity.type
_entity.pdbx_description
1 polymer ?
#
loop_
_entity_poly.entity_id
_entity_poly.type
_entity_poly.pdbx_seq_one_letter_code
_entity_poly.pdbx_strand_id
1 'polypeptide(L)'
;MKRTRKAKATQAQKLRNSAKGKVPKSALAEFRKKERRGYLGVNLRFMTSARSTVDESVTRQIMRQNRGRKACDRPVTKTKKKKKAEGTVFTEEDFQKFQREYFGS
;
A
#
# COMPACT_ATOMS: atom_id res chain seq x y z
N MET A 1 26.95 -43.24 -59.29
CA MET A 1 27.19 -43.30 -57.83
C MET A 1 26.91 -41.93 -57.22
N LYS A 2 25.96 -41.86 -56.26
CA LYS A 2 25.92 -40.96 -55.08
C LYS A 2 25.83 -39.43 -55.34
N ARG A 3 25.00 -38.61 -54.69
CA ARG A 3 23.98 -38.73 -53.63
C ARG A 3 23.24 -37.36 -53.64
N THR A 4 21.92 -37.35 -53.76
CA THR A 4 21.07 -36.18 -53.53
C THR A 4 21.18 -35.74 -52.07
N ARG A 5 21.75 -34.56 -51.80
CA ARG A 5 21.77 -33.98 -50.44
C ARG A 5 20.49 -33.16 -50.25
N LYS A 6 19.57 -33.72 -49.47
CA LYS A 6 18.26 -33.15 -49.13
C LYS A 6 18.41 -31.80 -48.43
N ALA A 7 17.62 -30.82 -48.86
CA ALA A 7 17.37 -29.57 -48.17
C ALA A 7 16.86 -29.83 -46.75
N LYS A 8 17.69 -29.54 -45.75
CA LYS A 8 17.33 -29.57 -44.31
C LYS A 8 17.61 -28.24 -43.60
N ALA A 9 17.85 -27.16 -44.33
CA ALA A 9 18.13 -25.85 -43.73
C ALA A 9 16.85 -25.02 -43.48
N THR A 10 15.74 -25.32 -44.17
CA THR A 10 14.52 -24.50 -44.14
C THR A 10 13.55 -24.82 -42.99
N GLN A 11 13.77 -25.91 -42.24
CA GLN A 11 12.88 -26.30 -41.13
C GLN A 11 13.17 -25.53 -39.83
N ALA A 12 14.34 -24.93 -39.68
CA ALA A 12 14.75 -24.20 -38.48
C ALA A 12 14.13 -22.80 -38.36
N GLN A 13 13.53 -22.27 -39.43
CA GLN A 13 12.96 -20.92 -39.43
C GLN A 13 11.52 -20.85 -38.88
N LYS A 14 10.83 -21.99 -38.70
CA LYS A 14 9.36 -22.01 -38.49
C LYS A 14 8.85 -22.35 -37.08
N LEU A 15 9.68 -22.38 -36.04
CA LEU A 15 9.22 -22.66 -34.68
C LEU A 15 9.67 -21.63 -33.65
N ARG A 16 9.56 -20.33 -33.99
CA ARG A 16 9.75 -19.23 -33.02
C ARG A 16 8.81 -19.34 -31.80
N ASN A 17 7.71 -20.07 -31.96
CA ASN A 17 6.66 -20.23 -30.95
C ASN A 17 6.77 -21.55 -30.14
N SER A 18 7.73 -22.42 -30.46
CA SER A 18 7.91 -23.67 -29.69
C SER A 18 8.42 -23.37 -28.28
N ALA A 19 7.83 -24.00 -27.28
CA ALA A 19 8.24 -23.92 -25.88
C ALA A 19 9.40 -24.89 -25.55
N LYS A 20 9.69 -25.85 -26.44
CA LYS A 20 10.72 -26.87 -26.23
C LYS A 20 12.10 -26.23 -26.18
N GLY A 21 12.81 -26.38 -25.05
CA GLY A 21 14.14 -25.80 -24.81
C GLY A 21 14.13 -24.35 -24.31
N LYS A 22 12.96 -23.76 -24.03
CA LYS A 22 12.87 -22.45 -23.38
C LYS A 22 12.76 -22.62 -21.87
N VAL A 23 13.53 -21.84 -21.12
CA VAL A 23 13.43 -21.78 -19.66
C VAL A 23 12.19 -20.94 -19.31
N PRO A 24 11.27 -21.44 -18.47
CA PRO A 24 10.14 -20.64 -18.01
C PRO A 24 10.67 -19.42 -17.26
N LYS A 25 10.20 -18.25 -17.68
CA LYS A 25 10.59 -16.98 -17.05
C LYS A 25 9.42 -16.44 -16.25
N SER A 26 9.73 -15.86 -15.10
CA SER A 26 8.74 -15.12 -14.33
C SER A 26 8.26 -13.91 -15.13
N ALA A 27 6.95 -13.86 -15.37
CA ALA A 27 6.31 -12.72 -16.01
C ALA A 27 6.61 -11.40 -15.28
N LEU A 28 6.62 -11.44 -13.94
CA LEU A 28 6.94 -10.28 -13.10
C LEU A 28 8.41 -9.85 -13.26
N ALA A 29 9.33 -10.80 -13.38
CA ALA A 29 10.76 -10.48 -13.56
C ALA A 29 11.03 -9.86 -14.93
N GLU A 30 10.39 -10.35 -15.99
CA GLU A 30 10.50 -9.77 -17.34
C GLU A 30 9.82 -8.40 -17.43
N PHE A 31 8.67 -8.23 -16.78
CA PHE A 31 7.98 -6.94 -16.66
C PHE A 31 8.87 -5.89 -15.99
N ARG A 32 9.45 -6.22 -14.83
CA ARG A 32 10.38 -5.34 -14.10
C ARG A 32 11.65 -4.99 -14.87
N LYS A 33 12.15 -5.89 -15.73
CA LYS A 33 13.32 -5.61 -16.59
C LYS A 33 13.01 -4.65 -17.72
N LYS A 34 11.81 -4.76 -18.31
CA LYS A 34 11.37 -3.93 -19.42
C LYS A 34 10.92 -2.54 -18.98
N GLU A 35 10.46 -2.41 -17.75
CA GLU A 35 9.88 -1.17 -17.26
C GLU A 35 10.79 -0.43 -16.27
N ARG A 36 11.17 0.79 -16.65
CA ARG A 36 11.95 1.71 -15.82
C ARG A 36 11.12 2.78 -15.11
N ARG A 37 9.78 2.72 -15.18
CA ARG A 37 8.87 3.74 -14.61
C ARG A 37 7.84 3.12 -13.68
N GLY A 38 7.46 3.88 -12.65
CA GLY A 38 6.44 3.47 -11.69
C GLY A 38 5.02 3.57 -12.27
N TYR A 39 4.21 2.56 -12.01
CA TYR A 39 2.82 2.45 -12.49
C TYR A 39 1.80 3.03 -11.51
N LEU A 40 2.25 3.75 -10.49
CA LEU A 40 1.37 4.28 -9.44
C LEU A 40 0.20 5.09 -10.02
N GLY A 41 0.47 6.00 -10.96
CA GLY A 41 -0.59 6.82 -11.57
C GLY A 41 -1.60 6.01 -12.40
N VAL A 42 -1.12 5.01 -13.16
CA VAL A 42 -1.99 4.14 -13.98
C VAL A 42 -2.83 3.23 -13.08
N ASN A 43 -2.22 2.66 -12.04
CA ASN A 43 -2.89 1.80 -11.07
C ASN A 43 -3.92 2.58 -10.25
N LEU A 44 -3.57 3.79 -9.78
CA LEU A 44 -4.51 4.67 -9.09
C LEU A 44 -5.67 5.03 -9.99
N ARG A 45 -5.41 5.37 -11.26
CA ARG A 45 -6.48 5.61 -12.24
C ARG A 45 -7.37 4.39 -12.43
N PHE A 46 -6.83 3.18 -12.52
CA PHE A 46 -7.61 1.95 -12.65
C PHE A 46 -8.45 1.65 -11.40
N MET A 47 -7.84 1.74 -10.22
CA MET A 47 -8.53 1.51 -8.94
C MET A 47 -9.61 2.55 -8.66
N THR A 48 -9.42 3.80 -9.11
CA THR A 48 -10.37 4.90 -8.91
C THR A 48 -11.31 5.12 -10.11
N SER A 49 -11.04 4.52 -11.28
CA SER A 49 -11.90 4.65 -12.47
C SER A 49 -13.19 3.87 -12.33
N ALA A 50 -13.22 2.84 -11.48
CA ALA A 50 -14.46 2.32 -10.94
C ALA A 50 -15.00 3.31 -9.88
N ARG A 51 -15.33 4.52 -10.32
CA ARG A 51 -16.15 5.42 -9.52
C ARG A 51 -17.45 4.68 -9.29
N SER A 52 -17.66 4.23 -8.06
CA SER A 52 -18.92 3.78 -7.49
C SER A 52 -19.85 3.08 -8.48
N THR A 53 -20.02 1.76 -8.34
CA THR A 53 -21.08 1.02 -9.08
C THR A 53 -22.48 1.62 -8.88
N VAL A 54 -22.64 2.47 -7.87
CA VAL A 54 -23.86 3.18 -7.51
C VAL A 54 -23.78 4.64 -8.00
N ASP A 55 -24.87 5.15 -8.53
CA ASP A 55 -24.95 6.54 -8.97
C ASP A 55 -24.48 7.53 -7.89
N GLU A 56 -23.88 8.64 -8.31
CA GLU A 56 -23.27 9.61 -7.41
C GLU A 56 -24.33 10.25 -6.48
N SER A 57 -25.58 10.35 -6.95
CA SER A 57 -26.71 10.81 -6.12
C SER A 57 -26.97 9.89 -4.94
N VAL A 58 -26.96 8.58 -5.15
CA VAL A 58 -27.19 7.56 -4.12
C VAL A 58 -26.01 7.53 -3.16
N THR A 59 -24.78 7.65 -3.65
CA THR A 59 -23.60 7.78 -2.79
C THR A 59 -23.71 8.99 -1.87
N ARG A 60 -24.11 10.15 -2.41
CA ARG A 60 -24.35 11.37 -1.62
C ARG A 60 -25.48 11.20 -0.61
N GLN A 61 -26.55 10.46 -0.96
CA GLN A 61 -27.66 10.14 -0.06
C GLN A 61 -27.20 9.27 1.12
N ILE A 62 -26.46 8.19 0.84
CA ILE A 62 -25.88 7.31 1.86
C ILE A 62 -24.96 8.08 2.80
N MET A 63 -24.10 8.96 2.26
CA MET A 63 -23.20 9.78 3.07
C MET A 63 -23.98 10.75 3.97
N ARG A 64 -25.04 11.39 3.46
CA ARG A 64 -25.91 12.27 4.26
C ARG A 64 -26.64 11.52 5.37
N GLN A 65 -27.17 10.33 5.09
CA GLN A 65 -27.84 9.48 6.09
C GLN A 65 -26.90 9.04 7.20
N ASN A 66 -25.64 8.73 6.86
CA ASN A 66 -24.64 8.27 7.81
C ASN A 66 -23.99 9.43 8.61
N ARG A 67 -24.10 10.66 8.12
CA ARG A 67 -23.52 11.85 8.74
C ARG A 67 -24.14 12.08 10.11
N GLY A 68 -23.30 12.28 11.12
CA GLY A 68 -23.71 12.57 12.50
C GLY A 68 -23.94 11.32 13.36
N ARG A 69 -23.95 10.12 12.77
CA ARG A 69 -23.92 8.85 13.51
C ARG A 69 -22.50 8.39 13.84
N LYS A 70 -21.51 8.86 13.08
CA LYS A 70 -20.11 8.51 13.28
C LYS A 70 -19.49 9.39 14.37
N ALA A 71 -18.62 8.81 15.19
CA ALA A 71 -17.86 9.55 16.20
C ALA A 71 -17.00 10.68 15.60
N CYS A 72 -16.56 10.54 14.34
CA CYS A 72 -15.81 11.57 13.62
C CYS A 72 -16.64 12.80 13.23
N ASP A 73 -17.96 12.66 13.09
CA ASP A 73 -18.85 13.77 12.70
C ASP A 73 -19.31 14.58 13.91
N ARG A 74 -19.15 14.02 15.12
CA ARG A 74 -19.46 14.74 16.35
C ARG A 74 -18.44 15.86 16.51
N PRO A 75 -18.87 17.13 16.64
CA PRO A 75 -17.94 18.20 16.95
C PRO A 75 -17.23 17.81 18.24
N VAL A 76 -15.90 17.74 18.18
CA VAL A 76 -15.10 17.52 19.37
C VAL A 76 -15.17 18.84 20.14
N THR A 77 -16.25 19.04 20.89
CA THR A 77 -16.39 20.09 21.89
C THR A 77 -15.35 19.79 22.96
N LYS A 78 -14.09 20.12 22.66
CA LYS A 78 -12.96 20.02 23.58
C LYS A 78 -13.07 21.16 24.58
N THR A 79 -14.07 21.12 25.44
CA THR A 79 -13.84 21.51 26.83
C THR A 79 -13.13 20.35 27.51
N LYS A 80 -11.91 20.02 27.04
CA LYS A 80 -10.93 19.43 27.95
C LYS A 80 -10.60 20.55 28.92
N LYS A 81 -11.42 20.70 29.98
CA LYS A 81 -10.92 21.28 31.21
C LYS A 81 -9.67 20.47 31.51
N LYS A 82 -8.49 21.07 31.33
CA LYS A 82 -7.23 20.46 31.76
C LYS A 82 -7.48 20.14 33.23
N LYS A 83 -7.67 18.85 33.56
CA LYS A 83 -7.66 18.44 34.96
C LYS A 83 -6.30 18.92 35.45
N LYS A 84 -6.31 19.91 36.35
CA LYS A 84 -5.07 20.26 37.03
C LYS A 84 -4.59 18.99 37.71
N ALA A 85 -3.29 18.75 37.66
CA ALA A 85 -2.66 17.66 38.39
C ALA A 85 -2.68 18.02 39.88
N GLU A 86 -3.87 18.02 40.46
CA GLU A 86 -4.13 18.20 41.88
C GLU A 86 -4.45 16.80 42.40
N GLY A 87 -3.43 16.05 42.82
CA GLY A 87 -3.65 14.69 43.32
C GLY A 87 -2.42 13.84 43.55
N THR A 88 -1.21 14.32 43.24
CA THR A 88 0.01 13.59 43.63
C THR A 88 0.65 14.30 44.80
N VAL A 89 0.72 13.61 45.94
CA VAL A 89 1.35 14.07 47.19
C VAL A 89 2.86 14.32 47.01
N PHE A 90 3.46 13.68 46.00
CA PHE A 90 4.86 13.83 45.65
C PHE A 90 5.00 14.67 44.38
N THR A 91 5.82 15.71 44.47
CA THR A 91 6.21 16.56 43.35
C THR A 91 7.51 16.06 42.73
N GLU A 92 7.82 16.53 41.51
CA GLU A 92 9.10 16.24 40.85
C GLU A 92 10.30 16.70 41.70
N GLU A 93 10.11 17.75 42.49
CA GLU A 93 11.12 18.29 43.41
C GLU A 93 11.41 17.31 44.56
N ASP A 94 10.38 16.60 45.06
CA ASP A 94 10.54 15.57 46.09
C ASP A 94 11.34 14.37 45.56
N PHE A 95 11.13 14.02 44.29
CA PHE A 95 11.88 12.94 43.65
C PHE A 95 13.37 13.29 43.52
N GLN A 96 13.70 14.52 43.13
CA GLN A 96 15.09 14.97 43.05
C GLN A 96 15.77 15.01 44.43
N LYS A 97 15.04 15.39 45.48
CA LYS A 97 15.53 15.31 46.87
C LYS A 97 15.87 13.86 47.25
N PHE A 98 14.95 12.94 47.00
CA PHE A 98 15.15 11.51 47.28
C PHE A 98 16.37 10.95 46.54
N GLN A 99 16.55 11.29 45.27
CA GLN A 99 17.71 10.86 44.50
C GLN A 99 19.03 11.32 45.13
N ARG A 100 19.12 12.59 45.56
CA ARG A 100 20.34 13.11 46.20
C ARG A 100 20.61 12.47 47.56
N GLU A 101 19.56 12.23 48.35
CA GLU A 101 19.68 11.73 49.72
C GLU A 101 20.13 10.27 49.77
N TYR A 102 19.65 9.43 48.84
CA TYR A 102 19.94 7.99 48.86
C TYR A 102 21.00 7.56 47.87
N PHE A 103 21.11 8.25 46.73
CA PHE A 103 22.00 7.86 45.66
C PHE A 103 23.14 8.84 45.43
N GLY A 104 23.21 9.95 46.19
CA GLY A 104 24.34 10.90 46.22
C GLY A 104 25.00 11.06 44.86
N SER A 105 24.32 11.78 43.96
CA SER A 105 24.64 11.94 42.53
C SER A 105 26.10 11.77 42.14
#